data_AF-A0A210PN71-F1
#
_entry.id   AF-A0A210PN71-F1
#
_cell.length_a   1.000
_cell.length_b   1.000
_cell.length_c   1.000
_cell.angle_alpha   90.00
_cell.angle_beta   90.00
_cell.angle_gamma   90.00
#
_symmetry.space_group_name_H-M   'P 1'
#
loop_
_entity.id
_entity.type
_entity.pdbx_description
1 polymer ?
#
loop_
_entity_poly.entity_id
_entity_poly.type
_entity_poly.pdbx_seq_one_letter_code
_entity_poly.pdbx_strand_id
1 'polypeptide(L)'
;MRHNTVMCAKFCCHNVDVVDSIYGTSEHRKVHIGGDQLTRERFSGAKALRFGSFDERSKISDLNPITFELWHMAMNFLTLVFNKLFSSNSLEVGTLNGEKVRIRRNDVHQDVKNNYDVDKDFFVSFTRDYIVDALCDFFGLDNPDKEPNKNIPPVLVTSAWLQKTMNLFIDTYVLAKNNNYTTEETVVEETRMPVQVQIGQNVHSTLHVLNRQQRTIRVPVAVDHVQQYSKVTLLLGLLYMELLDCIHHPDRDRMITCMKYMMVMFKSHNSRSKYALQMLRFLCHQQASYSLKKGHESFYGLFVNTRGKKDSHIPADLQMEHIVRKTKTIIKGLGPMNTDKNLMARSKAVTALEQISNNYDNDAGSCVQKRANFKKQRDALSDERKIIDDLRGIRPFEVHPRRHHITHKHIQAPVDNIDNLQLQSWIDYHKSRLDVEFGK
;
A
#
# COMPACT_ATOMS: atom_id res chain seq x y z
N MET A 1 34.22 -12.57 21.84
CA MET A 1 34.09 -11.83 23.12
C MET A 1 33.68 -10.40 22.79
N ARG A 2 32.63 -9.94 23.50
CA ARG A 2 32.02 -8.61 23.59
C ARG A 2 32.76 -7.46 22.87
N HIS A 3 32.05 -6.69 22.04
CA HIS A 3 32.05 -5.21 21.99
C HIS A 3 31.06 -4.76 20.89
N ASN A 4 29.87 -4.30 21.29
CA ASN A 4 29.00 -3.31 20.63
C ASN A 4 27.57 -3.44 21.16
N THR A 5 27.35 -2.98 22.40
CA THR A 5 26.01 -2.96 23.02
C THR A 5 25.92 -1.86 24.06
N VAL A 6 26.03 -0.57 23.68
CA VAL A 6 25.51 0.52 24.52
C VAL A 6 25.19 1.74 23.65
N MET A 7 23.93 1.93 23.29
CA MET A 7 23.34 3.25 22.97
C MET A 7 21.81 3.13 23.05
N CYS A 8 21.32 2.68 24.21
CA CYS A 8 19.90 2.71 24.51
C CYS A 8 19.72 2.72 26.03
N ALA A 9 19.96 3.88 26.66
CA ALA A 9 19.45 4.27 27.98
C ALA A 9 20.25 5.48 28.49
N LYS A 10 19.73 6.70 28.29
CA LYS A 10 19.96 7.89 29.14
C LYS A 10 19.18 9.09 28.57
N PHE A 11 17.86 9.04 28.68
CA PHE A 11 16.97 10.17 28.42
C PHE A 11 16.35 10.58 29.76
N CYS A 12 16.87 11.57 30.47
CA CYS A 12 16.00 12.42 31.32
C CYS A 12 16.64 13.68 31.95
N CYS A 13 17.96 13.80 32.14
CA CYS A 13 18.51 14.94 32.89
C CYS A 13 19.74 15.61 32.24
N HIS A 14 20.07 15.20 31.01
CA HIS A 14 21.29 15.57 30.32
C HIS A 14 21.00 16.24 28.95
N ASN A 15 19.74 16.63 28.69
CA ASN A 15 19.25 16.93 27.35
C ASN A 15 19.68 18.27 26.73
N VAL A 16 20.54 19.04 27.38
CA VAL A 16 21.23 20.17 26.70
C VAL A 16 22.64 19.71 26.35
N ASP A 17 23.39 19.23 27.35
CA ASP A 17 24.80 18.86 27.18
C ASP A 17 25.03 17.53 26.43
N VAL A 18 24.08 16.59 26.45
CA VAL A 18 24.19 15.31 25.73
C VAL A 18 23.80 15.40 24.28
N VAL A 19 22.88 16.31 23.93
CA VAL A 19 22.66 16.66 22.52
C VAL A 19 23.97 17.22 21.95
N ASP A 20 24.71 18.01 22.72
CA ASP A 20 26.02 18.49 22.30
C ASP A 20 27.13 17.42 22.33
N SER A 21 27.07 16.45 23.25
CA SER A 21 28.05 15.35 23.34
C SER A 21 27.84 14.21 22.32
N ILE A 22 26.59 13.94 21.91
CA ILE A 22 26.25 12.90 20.92
C ILE A 22 26.35 13.48 19.50
N TYR A 23 26.00 14.76 19.31
CA TYR A 23 25.97 15.40 17.99
C TYR A 23 27.13 16.34 17.69
N GLY A 24 28.07 16.54 18.63
CA GLY A 24 29.32 17.29 18.46
C GLY A 24 29.12 18.78 18.19
N THR A 25 29.98 19.65 18.71
CA THR A 25 29.99 21.10 18.47
C THR A 25 30.42 21.45 17.04
N SER A 26 29.74 20.91 16.01
CA SER A 26 29.94 21.32 14.62
C SER A 26 28.90 22.39 14.25
N GLU A 27 29.38 23.49 13.67
CA GLU A 27 28.59 24.65 13.26
C GLU A 27 27.58 24.36 12.12
N HIS A 28 27.36 23.08 11.75
CA HIS A 28 26.50 22.66 10.64
C HIS A 28 25.71 21.37 10.96
N ARG A 29 24.87 21.40 12.01
CA ARG A 29 23.98 20.27 12.33
C ARG A 29 22.72 20.31 11.47
N LYS A 30 22.52 19.31 10.62
CA LYS A 30 21.27 19.12 9.88
C LYS A 30 20.24 18.40 10.74
N VAL A 31 19.06 18.97 10.87
CA VAL A 31 17.91 18.42 11.62
C VAL A 31 16.96 17.76 10.64
N HIS A 32 16.70 16.47 10.85
CA HIS A 32 15.70 15.72 10.12
C HIS A 32 14.30 16.16 10.57
N ILE A 33 13.45 16.56 9.63
CA ILE A 33 12.06 16.91 9.91
C ILE A 33 11.15 15.84 9.33
N GLY A 34 10.39 15.20 10.21
CA GLY A 34 9.20 14.44 9.86
C GLY A 34 7.96 15.15 10.38
N GLY A 35 6.84 15.00 9.69
CA GLY A 35 5.56 15.52 10.14
C GLY A 35 4.51 15.45 9.04
N ASP A 36 3.27 15.76 9.42
CA ASP A 36 2.13 15.73 8.52
C ASP A 36 2.34 16.64 7.31
N GLN A 37 1.43 16.53 6.34
CA GLN A 37 1.57 17.30 5.12
C GLN A 37 1.66 18.81 5.37
N LEU A 38 0.91 19.33 6.35
CA LEU A 38 0.92 20.76 6.66
C LEU A 38 2.30 21.19 7.19
N THR A 39 2.88 20.38 8.07
CA THR A 39 4.26 20.58 8.57
C THR A 39 5.23 20.63 7.40
N ARG A 40 5.16 19.66 6.51
CA ARG A 40 5.98 19.65 5.32
C ARG A 40 5.79 20.90 4.46
N GLU A 41 4.55 21.28 4.14
CA GLU A 41 4.27 22.39 3.21
C GLU A 41 4.79 23.71 3.78
N ARG A 42 4.69 23.90 5.10
CA ARG A 42 5.26 25.04 5.80
C ARG A 42 6.77 25.08 5.70
N PHE A 43 7.46 23.97 5.95
CA PHE A 43 8.92 23.94 5.89
C PHE A 43 9.44 24.06 4.45
N SER A 44 8.86 23.34 3.48
CA SER A 44 9.20 23.49 2.05
C SER A 44 8.94 24.92 1.56
N GLY A 45 7.79 25.51 1.90
CA GLY A 45 7.45 26.88 1.54
C GLY A 45 8.38 27.92 2.18
N ALA A 46 8.73 27.75 3.45
CA ALA A 46 9.68 28.61 4.14
C ALA A 46 11.07 28.58 3.48
N LYS A 47 11.55 27.40 3.07
CA LYS A 47 12.82 27.27 2.34
C LYS A 47 12.77 27.92 0.97
N ALA A 48 11.68 27.73 0.22
CA ALA A 48 11.49 28.37 -1.09
C ALA A 48 11.48 29.91 -0.99
N LEU A 49 10.79 30.48 0.01
CA LEU A 49 10.77 31.93 0.25
C LEU A 49 12.14 32.51 0.61
N ARG A 50 12.98 31.70 1.26
CA ARG A 50 14.29 32.11 1.77
C ARG A 50 15.44 31.73 0.84
N PHE A 51 15.15 31.12 -0.32
CA PHE A 51 16.16 30.58 -1.22
C PHE A 51 17.19 31.64 -1.67
N GLY A 52 16.72 32.86 -1.97
CA GLY A 52 17.58 33.97 -2.38
C GLY A 52 18.40 34.64 -1.27
N SER A 53 18.36 34.13 -0.03
CA SER A 53 19.15 34.70 1.07
C SER A 53 20.65 34.44 0.87
N PHE A 54 21.50 35.35 1.34
CA PHE A 54 22.96 35.25 1.13
C PHE A 54 23.63 34.19 2.02
N ASP A 55 23.09 33.91 3.21
CA ASP A 55 23.66 32.97 4.17
C ASP A 55 22.79 31.73 4.40
N GLU A 56 23.43 30.59 4.68
CA GLU A 56 22.76 29.28 4.86
C GLU A 56 21.81 29.24 6.06
N ARG A 57 22.07 30.04 7.09
CA ARG A 57 21.22 30.15 8.26
C ARG A 57 19.90 30.83 7.91
N SER A 58 19.94 31.91 7.14
CA SER A 58 18.74 32.59 6.62
C SER A 58 17.95 31.73 5.64
N LYS A 59 18.61 30.86 4.87
CA LYS A 59 17.98 29.83 4.01
C LYS A 59 17.35 28.69 4.80
N ILE A 60 17.69 28.55 6.09
CA ILE A 60 17.24 27.45 6.95
C ILE A 60 17.64 26.10 6.32
N SER A 61 18.86 26.04 5.77
CA SER A 61 19.37 24.86 5.06
C SER A 61 19.54 23.65 5.96
N ASP A 62 19.74 23.88 7.26
CA ASP A 62 19.92 22.87 8.30
C ASP A 62 18.67 22.01 8.52
N LEU A 63 17.47 22.52 8.20
CA LEU A 63 16.23 21.76 8.26
C LEU A 63 16.09 20.85 7.04
N ASN A 64 16.81 19.72 7.06
CA ASN A 64 16.89 18.76 5.97
C ASN A 64 17.42 17.40 6.47
N PRO A 65 16.88 16.26 6.00
CA PRO A 65 15.78 16.14 5.03
C PRO A 65 14.42 16.48 5.63
N ILE A 66 13.45 16.78 4.76
CA ILE A 66 12.03 16.84 5.13
C ILE A 66 11.41 15.57 4.57
N THR A 67 11.11 14.60 5.43
CA THR A 67 10.55 13.30 5.02
C THR A 67 9.04 13.26 5.12
N PHE A 68 8.44 12.24 4.53
CA PHE A 68 7.02 11.96 4.61
C PHE A 68 6.72 10.96 5.74
N GLU A 69 5.47 10.96 6.19
CA GLU A 69 4.98 10.09 7.25
C GLU A 69 4.60 8.70 6.72
N LEU A 70 5.44 7.71 7.00
CA LEU A 70 5.36 6.37 6.42
C LEU A 70 4.18 5.55 6.98
N TRP A 71 3.91 5.63 8.29
CA TRP A 71 2.73 4.97 8.87
C TRP A 71 1.43 5.59 8.34
N HIS A 72 1.36 6.92 8.28
CA HIS A 72 0.20 7.60 7.69
C HIS A 72 0.01 7.22 6.22
N MET A 73 1.09 7.11 5.45
CA MET A 73 1.02 6.65 4.06
C MET A 73 0.46 5.22 3.98
N ALA A 74 0.95 4.29 4.81
CA ALA A 74 0.44 2.91 4.86
C ALA A 74 -1.06 2.86 5.21
N MET A 75 -1.49 3.66 6.18
CA MET A 75 -2.89 3.80 6.56
C MET A 75 -3.77 4.35 5.41
N ASN A 76 -3.29 5.36 4.67
CA ASN A 76 -4.03 5.91 3.55
C ASN A 76 -4.07 4.96 2.34
N PHE A 77 -3.05 4.11 2.17
CA PHE A 77 -3.09 3.06 1.16
C PHE A 77 -4.18 2.04 1.51
N LEU A 78 -4.26 1.62 2.78
CA LEU A 78 -5.33 0.74 3.23
C LEU A 78 -6.72 1.38 3.09
N THR A 79 -6.86 2.69 3.33
CA THR A 79 -8.10 3.43 3.02
C THR A 79 -8.45 3.36 1.53
N LEU A 80 -7.47 3.51 0.64
CA LEU A 80 -7.68 3.33 -0.81
C LEU A 80 -8.18 1.92 -1.13
N VAL A 81 -7.61 0.89 -0.50
CA VAL A 81 -8.07 -0.50 -0.65
C VAL A 81 -9.53 -0.65 -0.23
N PHE A 82 -9.89 -0.18 0.96
CA PHE A 82 -11.27 -0.28 1.46
C PHE A 82 -12.24 0.51 0.58
N ASN A 83 -11.85 1.68 0.06
CA ASN A 83 -12.68 2.43 -0.88
C ASN A 83 -12.95 1.69 -2.20
N LYS A 84 -12.13 0.68 -2.55
CA LYS A 84 -12.32 -0.12 -3.77
C LYS A 84 -12.97 -1.46 -3.54
N LEU A 85 -12.64 -2.13 -2.44
CA LEU A 85 -13.06 -3.51 -2.18
C LEU A 85 -14.20 -3.62 -1.17
N PHE A 86 -14.37 -2.61 -0.30
CA PHE A 86 -15.36 -2.65 0.77
C PHE A 86 -16.65 -1.95 0.34
N SER A 87 -17.76 -2.66 0.45
CA SER A 87 -19.09 -2.09 0.36
C SER A 87 -19.95 -2.66 1.48
N SER A 88 -20.53 -1.80 2.31
CA SER A 88 -21.37 -2.20 3.46
C SER A 88 -22.59 -3.02 3.04
N ASN A 89 -23.04 -2.86 1.80
CA ASN A 89 -24.20 -3.56 1.24
C ASN A 89 -23.82 -4.91 0.61
N SER A 90 -22.53 -5.24 0.55
CA SER A 90 -22.04 -6.48 -0.05
C SER A 90 -22.03 -7.58 1.00
N LEU A 91 -22.87 -8.58 0.83
CA LEU A 91 -22.91 -9.80 1.65
C LEU A 91 -22.49 -11.03 0.84
N GLU A 92 -22.00 -10.81 -0.38
CA GLU A 92 -21.65 -11.87 -1.33
C GLU A 92 -20.34 -12.54 -0.93
N VAL A 93 -20.29 -13.86 -1.12
CA VAL A 93 -19.10 -14.69 -0.86
C VAL A 93 -17.94 -14.20 -1.74
N GLY A 94 -16.74 -14.16 -1.15
CA GLY A 94 -15.52 -13.62 -1.76
C GLY A 94 -15.37 -12.10 -1.65
N THR A 95 -16.41 -11.34 -1.28
CA THR A 95 -16.25 -9.89 -1.11
C THR A 95 -15.72 -9.54 0.28
N LEU A 96 -14.92 -8.48 0.39
CA LEU A 96 -14.28 -8.06 1.65
C LEU A 96 -15.28 -7.88 2.81
N ASN A 97 -16.46 -7.28 2.55
CA ASN A 97 -17.50 -7.14 3.58
C ASN A 97 -18.31 -8.44 3.77
N GLY A 98 -18.55 -9.22 2.71
CA GLY A 98 -19.23 -10.50 2.82
C GLY A 98 -18.47 -11.47 3.72
N GLU A 99 -17.16 -11.59 3.51
CA GLU A 99 -16.30 -12.45 4.34
C GLU A 99 -16.22 -11.95 5.77
N LYS A 100 -16.02 -10.63 5.98
CA LYS A 100 -16.06 -10.02 7.32
C LYS A 100 -17.30 -10.46 8.10
N VAL A 101 -18.48 -10.42 7.47
CA VAL A 101 -19.75 -10.81 8.12
C VAL A 101 -19.79 -12.31 8.40
N ARG A 102 -19.37 -13.15 7.44
CA ARG A 102 -19.35 -14.62 7.56
C ARG A 102 -18.45 -15.11 8.68
N ILE A 103 -17.25 -14.56 8.80
CA ILE A 103 -16.33 -14.86 9.90
C ILE A 103 -16.61 -14.03 11.16
N ARG A 104 -17.67 -13.22 11.19
CA ARG A 104 -18.11 -12.42 12.36
C ARG A 104 -17.01 -11.50 12.91
N ARG A 105 -16.28 -10.80 12.03
CA ARG A 105 -15.29 -9.76 12.41
C ARG A 105 -15.97 -8.40 12.48
N ASN A 106 -16.78 -8.19 13.52
CA ASN A 106 -17.62 -7.00 13.67
C ASN A 106 -16.85 -5.71 13.98
N ASP A 107 -15.59 -5.83 14.41
CA ASP A 107 -14.70 -4.72 14.74
C ASP A 107 -13.88 -4.22 13.55
N VAL A 108 -14.02 -4.84 12.37
CA VAL A 108 -13.51 -4.30 11.12
C VAL A 108 -14.45 -3.21 10.63
N HIS A 109 -13.93 -2.05 10.29
CA HIS A 109 -14.69 -0.88 9.86
C HIS A 109 -14.17 -0.38 8.51
N GLN A 110 -15.01 0.37 7.78
CA GLN A 110 -14.53 1.08 6.60
C GLN A 110 -13.68 2.31 6.98
N ASP A 111 -13.85 2.79 8.21
CA ASP A 111 -13.08 3.91 8.78
C ASP A 111 -11.72 3.44 9.31
N VAL A 112 -10.83 3.21 8.34
CA VAL A 112 -9.46 2.73 8.55
C VAL A 112 -8.65 3.64 9.47
N LYS A 113 -8.92 4.96 9.49
CA LYS A 113 -8.13 5.90 10.28
C LYS A 113 -8.30 5.67 11.78
N ASN A 114 -9.51 5.31 12.20
CA ASN A 114 -9.83 5.10 13.60
C ASN A 114 -9.66 3.62 14.02
N ASN A 115 -9.62 2.69 13.07
CA ASN A 115 -9.59 1.24 13.33
C ASN A 115 -8.41 0.51 12.62
N TYR A 116 -7.33 1.25 12.36
CA TYR A 116 -6.22 0.85 11.49
C TYR A 116 -5.71 -0.57 11.75
N ASP A 117 -5.40 -0.92 13.00
CA ASP A 117 -4.81 -2.23 13.30
C ASP A 117 -5.77 -3.40 13.00
N VAL A 118 -7.06 -3.24 13.33
CA VAL A 118 -8.06 -4.29 13.09
C VAL A 118 -8.34 -4.46 11.60
N ASP A 119 -8.46 -3.34 10.88
CA ASP A 119 -8.71 -3.34 9.43
C ASP A 119 -7.51 -3.88 8.65
N LYS A 120 -6.29 -3.53 9.08
CA LYS A 120 -5.02 -4.03 8.53
C LYS A 120 -4.91 -5.54 8.74
N ASP A 121 -5.12 -6.01 9.96
CA ASP A 121 -5.01 -7.43 10.30
C ASP A 121 -6.02 -8.27 9.48
N PHE A 122 -7.26 -7.80 9.37
CA PHE A 122 -8.27 -8.47 8.56
C PHE A 122 -7.93 -8.46 7.06
N PHE A 123 -7.54 -7.32 6.49
CA PHE A 123 -7.22 -7.25 5.07
C PHE A 123 -5.99 -8.10 4.68
N VAL A 124 -4.99 -8.19 5.56
CA VAL A 124 -3.83 -9.08 5.35
C VAL A 124 -4.27 -10.55 5.37
N SER A 125 -5.14 -10.96 6.31
CA SER A 125 -5.73 -12.31 6.35
C SER A 125 -6.49 -12.60 5.05
N PHE A 126 -7.43 -11.73 4.69
CA PHE A 126 -8.22 -11.84 3.47
C PHE A 126 -7.35 -11.95 2.20
N THR A 127 -6.27 -11.16 2.13
CA THR A 127 -5.32 -11.23 1.01
C THR A 127 -4.60 -12.58 0.97
N ARG A 128 -4.20 -13.13 2.13
CA ARG A 128 -3.55 -14.45 2.19
C ARG A 128 -4.47 -15.56 1.71
N ASP A 129 -5.75 -15.51 2.07
CA ASP A 129 -6.73 -16.50 1.61
C ASP A 129 -6.88 -16.45 0.07
N TYR A 130 -6.91 -15.25 -0.50
CA TYR A 130 -6.87 -15.04 -1.95
C TYR A 130 -5.58 -15.54 -2.61
N ILE A 131 -4.42 -15.38 -1.96
CA ILE A 131 -3.15 -15.93 -2.44
C ILE A 131 -3.21 -17.46 -2.47
N VAL A 132 -3.74 -18.08 -1.40
CA VAL A 132 -3.89 -19.54 -1.32
C VAL A 132 -4.81 -20.05 -2.42
N ASP A 133 -5.96 -19.42 -2.63
CA ASP A 133 -6.89 -19.83 -3.69
C ASP A 133 -6.29 -19.64 -5.10
N ALA A 134 -5.58 -18.54 -5.34
CA ALA A 134 -4.86 -18.32 -6.60
C ALA A 134 -3.77 -19.37 -6.84
N LEU A 135 -3.03 -19.76 -5.80
CA LEU A 135 -2.04 -20.84 -5.87
C LEU A 135 -2.72 -22.19 -6.13
N CYS A 136 -3.90 -22.43 -5.55
CA CYS A 136 -4.69 -23.62 -5.86
C CYS A 136 -5.08 -23.66 -7.34
N ASP A 137 -5.56 -22.56 -7.92
CA ASP A 137 -5.85 -22.51 -9.35
C ASP A 137 -4.59 -22.69 -10.22
N PHE A 138 -3.50 -22.01 -9.86
CA PHE A 138 -2.24 -22.03 -10.61
C PHE A 138 -1.58 -23.42 -10.64
N PHE A 139 -1.55 -24.11 -9.51
CA PHE A 139 -1.03 -25.48 -9.40
C PHE A 139 -2.09 -26.55 -9.66
N GLY A 140 -3.35 -26.13 -9.89
CA GLY A 140 -4.50 -26.99 -10.12
C GLY A 140 -4.85 -27.91 -8.94
N LEU A 141 -4.67 -27.42 -7.72
CA LEU A 141 -5.07 -28.07 -6.48
C LEU A 141 -6.58 -27.99 -6.30
N ASP A 142 -7.25 -29.10 -5.98
CA ASP A 142 -8.66 -29.08 -5.60
C ASP A 142 -8.88 -28.35 -4.27
N ASN A 143 -7.99 -28.61 -3.31
CA ASN A 143 -7.88 -27.93 -2.03
C ASN A 143 -6.40 -27.78 -1.63
N PRO A 144 -6.07 -26.94 -0.62
CA PRO A 144 -4.68 -26.65 -0.25
C PRO A 144 -3.84 -27.86 0.18
N ASP A 145 -4.49 -28.98 0.56
CA ASP A 145 -3.84 -30.20 1.06
C ASP A 145 -3.64 -31.27 -0.03
N LYS A 146 -4.04 -31.00 -1.28
CA LYS A 146 -3.88 -31.95 -2.41
C LYS A 146 -2.57 -31.76 -3.16
N GLU A 147 -2.25 -32.72 -4.02
CA GLU A 147 -1.08 -32.65 -4.89
C GLU A 147 -1.35 -31.81 -6.15
N PRO A 148 -0.34 -31.08 -6.66
CA PRO A 148 -0.45 -30.26 -7.86
C PRO A 148 -0.63 -31.09 -9.13
N ASN A 149 -1.51 -30.65 -10.02
CA ASN A 149 -1.68 -31.24 -11.36
C ASN A 149 -1.26 -30.28 -12.50
N LYS A 150 -1.00 -29.01 -12.20
CA LYS A 150 -0.45 -27.99 -13.10
C LYS A 150 0.82 -27.41 -12.49
N ASN A 151 1.73 -26.90 -13.33
CA ASN A 151 2.96 -26.23 -12.90
C ASN A 151 3.76 -27.01 -11.84
N ILE A 152 3.79 -28.34 -11.96
CA ILE A 152 4.28 -29.26 -10.92
C ILE A 152 5.74 -28.94 -10.55
N PRO A 153 6.06 -28.79 -9.25
CA PRO A 153 7.43 -28.59 -8.81
C PRO A 153 8.35 -29.76 -9.23
N PRO A 154 9.56 -29.49 -9.73
CA PRO A 154 10.55 -30.52 -9.97
C PRO A 154 10.98 -31.17 -8.65
N VAL A 155 11.52 -32.40 -8.72
CA VAL A 155 12.03 -33.14 -7.55
C VAL A 155 12.99 -32.30 -6.71
N LEU A 156 13.81 -31.46 -7.36
CA LEU A 156 14.65 -30.45 -6.70
C LEU A 156 14.22 -29.05 -7.12
N VAL A 157 13.59 -28.33 -6.19
CA VAL A 157 13.21 -26.92 -6.38
C VAL A 157 14.46 -26.05 -6.32
N THR A 158 14.87 -25.52 -7.48
CA THR A 158 15.97 -24.55 -7.56
C THR A 158 15.45 -23.12 -7.44
N SER A 159 16.32 -22.18 -7.05
CA SER A 159 15.98 -20.75 -7.00
C SER A 159 15.55 -20.21 -8.37
N ALA A 160 16.19 -20.67 -9.45
CA ALA A 160 15.84 -20.30 -10.82
C ALA A 160 14.44 -20.78 -11.22
N TRP A 161 14.08 -22.02 -10.85
CA TRP A 161 12.72 -22.52 -11.07
C TRP A 161 11.71 -21.70 -10.26
N LEU A 162 11.97 -21.48 -8.97
CA LEU A 162 11.07 -20.73 -8.09
C LEU A 162 10.81 -19.32 -8.64
N GLN A 163 11.87 -18.60 -9.03
CA GLN A 163 11.74 -17.27 -9.60
C GLN A 163 10.94 -17.28 -10.90
N LYS A 164 11.22 -18.21 -11.82
CA LYS A 164 10.47 -18.35 -13.08
C LYS A 164 8.99 -18.64 -12.83
N THR A 165 8.70 -19.57 -11.94
CA THR A 165 7.33 -19.99 -11.60
C THR A 165 6.57 -18.86 -10.91
N MET A 166 7.18 -18.16 -9.96
CA MET A 166 6.54 -17.04 -9.28
C MET A 166 6.36 -15.83 -10.20
N ASN A 167 7.28 -15.56 -11.12
CA ASN A 167 7.08 -14.53 -12.15
C ASN A 167 5.86 -14.86 -13.03
N LEU A 168 5.72 -16.11 -13.47
CA LEU A 168 4.54 -16.56 -14.22
C LEU A 168 3.25 -16.39 -13.40
N PHE A 169 3.27 -16.73 -12.12
CA PHE A 169 2.13 -16.51 -11.22
C PHE A 169 1.77 -15.02 -11.12
N ILE A 170 2.74 -14.14 -10.87
CA ILE A 170 2.52 -12.70 -10.77
C ILE A 170 1.97 -12.14 -12.09
N ASP A 171 2.53 -12.53 -13.23
CA ASP A 171 2.07 -12.07 -14.55
C ASP A 171 0.64 -12.54 -14.86
N THR A 172 0.23 -13.71 -14.35
CA THR A 172 -1.08 -14.31 -14.61
C THR A 172 -2.19 -13.79 -13.69
N TYR A 173 -1.90 -13.65 -12.39
CA TYR A 173 -2.91 -13.36 -11.37
C TYR A 173 -2.87 -11.92 -10.84
N VAL A 174 -1.74 -11.23 -10.98
CA VAL A 174 -1.53 -9.91 -10.33
C VAL A 174 -1.37 -8.80 -11.36
N LEU A 175 -0.49 -8.99 -12.35
CA LEU A 175 -0.14 -8.00 -13.36
C LEU A 175 -0.75 -8.28 -14.74
N ALA A 176 -1.68 -9.24 -14.83
CA ALA A 176 -2.34 -9.58 -16.08
C ALA A 176 -3.00 -8.34 -16.68
N LYS A 177 -2.57 -7.95 -17.88
CA LYS A 177 -3.24 -6.89 -18.63
C LYS A 177 -4.69 -7.34 -18.87
N ASN A 178 -5.64 -6.44 -18.63
CA ASN A 178 -7.00 -6.58 -19.14
C ASN A 178 -6.93 -6.49 -20.68
N ASN A 179 -6.45 -7.54 -21.32
CA ASN A 179 -6.59 -7.67 -22.76
C ASN A 179 -8.10 -7.70 -22.99
N ASN A 180 -8.62 -6.76 -23.76
CA ASN A 180 -9.96 -6.84 -24.30
C ASN A 180 -10.00 -8.10 -25.16
N TYR A 181 -10.33 -9.24 -24.53
CA TYR A 181 -10.48 -10.51 -25.21
C TYR A 181 -11.55 -10.27 -26.27
N THR A 182 -11.11 -10.22 -27.52
CA THR A 182 -12.01 -10.17 -28.67
C THR A 182 -12.02 -11.57 -29.22
N THR A 183 -13.20 -12.20 -29.23
CA THR A 183 -13.40 -13.46 -29.94
C THR A 183 -13.82 -13.16 -31.36
N GLU A 184 -13.32 -13.96 -32.30
CA GLU A 184 -13.71 -13.87 -33.70
C GLU A 184 -15.00 -14.68 -33.90
N GLU A 185 -16.10 -14.02 -34.21
CA GLU A 185 -17.35 -14.66 -34.64
C GLU A 185 -17.51 -14.49 -36.16
N THR A 186 -17.88 -15.56 -36.85
CA THR A 186 -18.20 -15.52 -38.28
C THR A 186 -19.69 -15.25 -38.45
N VAL A 187 -20.03 -14.07 -38.96
CA VAL A 187 -21.41 -13.72 -39.32
C VAL A 187 -21.61 -13.99 -40.80
N VAL A 188 -22.70 -14.69 -41.13
CA VAL A 188 -23.14 -14.94 -42.50
C VAL A 188 -24.26 -13.96 -42.82
N GLU A 189 -23.99 -12.96 -43.65
CA GLU A 189 -25.02 -12.07 -44.19
C GLU A 189 -25.48 -12.59 -45.55
N GLU A 190 -26.80 -12.77 -45.69
CA GLU A 190 -27.45 -13.14 -46.95
C GLU A 190 -28.14 -11.91 -47.53
N THR A 191 -27.62 -11.41 -48.65
CA THR A 191 -28.23 -10.28 -49.38
C THR A 191 -28.72 -10.75 -50.74
N ARG A 192 -29.94 -10.35 -51.12
CA ARG A 192 -30.49 -10.62 -52.45
C ARG A 192 -30.09 -9.50 -53.40
N MET A 193 -29.16 -9.78 -54.30
CA MET A 193 -28.70 -8.81 -55.30
C MET A 193 -29.41 -9.02 -56.64
N PRO A 194 -30.01 -7.97 -57.25
CA PRO A 194 -30.56 -8.05 -58.58
C PRO A 194 -29.43 -8.08 -59.62
N VAL A 195 -29.40 -9.11 -60.45
CA VAL A 195 -28.51 -9.26 -61.61
C VAL A 195 -29.37 -9.14 -62.87
N GLN A 196 -29.03 -8.19 -63.73
CA GLN A 196 -29.69 -8.03 -65.02
C GLN A 196 -29.08 -9.01 -66.01
N VAL A 197 -29.90 -9.90 -66.58
CA VAL A 197 -29.47 -10.84 -67.62
C VAL A 197 -30.19 -10.50 -68.91
N GLN A 198 -29.42 -10.36 -69.99
CA GLN A 198 -29.94 -10.13 -71.33
C GLN A 198 -30.29 -11.47 -71.97
N ILE A 199 -31.56 -11.66 -72.32
CA ILE A 199 -32.06 -12.83 -73.03
C ILE A 199 -32.42 -12.38 -74.44
N GLY A 200 -31.54 -12.63 -75.41
CA GLY A 200 -31.74 -12.24 -76.81
C GLY A 200 -31.44 -10.76 -77.10
N GLN A 201 -31.86 -10.29 -78.28
CA GLN A 201 -31.38 -9.01 -78.81
C GLN A 201 -31.93 -7.76 -78.10
N ASN A 202 -33.05 -7.83 -77.34
CA ASN A 202 -33.65 -6.65 -76.69
C ASN A 202 -34.49 -6.95 -75.41
N VAL A 203 -34.31 -8.09 -74.74
CA VAL A 203 -35.07 -8.40 -73.50
C VAL A 203 -34.11 -8.53 -72.32
N HIS A 204 -34.32 -7.71 -71.28
CA HIS A 204 -33.60 -7.80 -70.02
C HIS A 204 -34.53 -8.33 -68.94
N SER A 205 -34.06 -9.31 -68.16
CA SER A 205 -34.75 -9.85 -66.98
C SER A 205 -33.90 -9.68 -65.74
N THR A 206 -34.53 -9.32 -64.63
CA THR A 206 -33.85 -9.16 -63.34
C THR A 206 -33.95 -10.46 -62.55
N LEU A 207 -32.81 -11.12 -62.32
CA LEU A 207 -32.71 -12.28 -61.44
C LEU A 207 -32.16 -11.86 -60.08
N HIS A 208 -32.82 -12.25 -58.99
CA HIS A 208 -32.27 -12.00 -57.65
C HIS A 208 -31.37 -13.18 -57.25
N VAL A 209 -30.06 -12.93 -57.21
CA VAL A 209 -29.05 -13.90 -56.76
C VAL A 209 -28.80 -13.69 -55.27
N LEU A 210 -28.80 -14.79 -54.51
CA LEU A 210 -28.41 -14.79 -53.10
C LEU A 210 -26.89 -14.66 -53.00
N ASN A 211 -26.42 -13.51 -52.54
CA ASN A 211 -25.03 -13.28 -52.20
C ASN A 211 -24.83 -13.57 -50.71
N ARG A 212 -24.06 -14.62 -50.42
CA ARG A 212 -23.74 -15.04 -49.05
C ARG A 212 -22.32 -14.56 -48.73
N GLN A 213 -22.21 -13.47 -47.97
CA GLN A 213 -20.93 -12.93 -47.54
C GLN A 213 -20.64 -13.40 -46.11
N GLN A 214 -19.48 -14.03 -45.93
CA GLN A 214 -18.94 -14.37 -44.62
C GLN A 214 -18.05 -13.22 -44.16
N ARG A 215 -18.40 -12.61 -43.02
CA ARG A 215 -17.57 -11.59 -42.38
C ARG A 215 -17.20 -12.05 -40.98
N THR A 216 -15.90 -12.07 -40.71
CA THR A 216 -15.39 -12.27 -39.36
C THR A 216 -15.47 -10.93 -38.60
N ILE A 217 -16.22 -10.91 -37.50
CA ILE A 217 -16.30 -9.77 -36.59
C ILE A 217 -15.58 -10.10 -35.28
N ARG A 218 -14.96 -9.08 -34.68
CA ARG A 218 -14.38 -9.19 -33.33
C ARG A 218 -15.42 -8.76 -32.32
N VAL A 219 -15.91 -9.70 -31.52
CA VAL A 219 -16.88 -9.45 -30.46
C VAL A 219 -16.15 -9.38 -29.11
N PRO A 220 -16.37 -8.36 -28.28
CA PRO A 220 -15.82 -8.33 -26.93
C PRO A 220 -16.34 -9.51 -26.12
N VAL A 221 -15.45 -10.35 -25.60
CA VAL A 221 -15.80 -11.38 -24.62
C VAL A 221 -16.32 -10.68 -23.38
N ALA A 222 -17.45 -11.16 -22.88
CA ALA A 222 -18.03 -10.58 -21.69
C ALA A 222 -17.11 -10.76 -20.48
N VAL A 223 -16.78 -9.64 -19.83
CA VAL A 223 -15.84 -9.59 -18.70
C VAL A 223 -16.39 -10.34 -17.49
N ASP A 224 -15.52 -11.07 -16.80
CA ASP A 224 -15.78 -11.65 -15.48
C ASP A 224 -15.30 -10.66 -14.40
N HIS A 225 -16.24 -9.93 -13.81
CA HIS A 225 -15.96 -8.93 -12.80
C HIS A 225 -15.66 -9.54 -11.42
N VAL A 226 -15.99 -10.80 -11.16
CA VAL A 226 -15.55 -11.51 -9.95
C VAL A 226 -14.07 -11.88 -10.06
N GLN A 227 -13.64 -12.37 -11.23
CA GLN A 227 -12.21 -12.55 -11.50
C GLN A 227 -11.47 -11.22 -11.41
N GLN A 228 -12.04 -10.14 -11.96
CA GLN A 228 -11.44 -8.82 -11.87
C GLN A 228 -11.33 -8.33 -10.41
N TYR A 229 -12.38 -8.52 -9.59
CA TYR A 229 -12.33 -8.21 -8.15
C TYR A 229 -11.18 -8.93 -7.45
N SER A 230 -10.98 -10.19 -7.82
CA SER A 230 -9.98 -11.09 -7.22
C SER A 230 -8.56 -10.69 -7.60
N LYS A 231 -8.33 -10.35 -8.88
CA LYS A 231 -7.07 -9.77 -9.37
C LYS A 231 -6.75 -8.43 -8.71
N VAL A 232 -7.75 -7.56 -8.55
CA VAL A 232 -7.58 -6.26 -7.83
C VAL A 232 -7.25 -6.49 -6.36
N THR A 233 -7.88 -7.48 -5.72
CA THR A 233 -7.57 -7.89 -4.33
C THR A 233 -6.12 -8.31 -4.20
N LEU A 234 -5.63 -9.21 -5.08
CA LEU A 234 -4.22 -9.63 -5.08
C LEU A 234 -3.26 -8.47 -5.35
N LEU A 235 -3.55 -7.64 -6.35
CA LEU A 235 -2.71 -6.48 -6.72
C LEU A 235 -2.55 -5.49 -5.57
N LEU A 236 -3.64 -5.11 -4.93
CA LEU A 236 -3.62 -4.17 -3.81
C LEU A 236 -3.06 -4.83 -2.54
N GLY A 237 -3.42 -6.07 -2.29
CA GLY A 237 -3.00 -6.83 -1.11
C GLY A 237 -1.51 -7.12 -1.10
N LEU A 238 -0.95 -7.66 -2.19
CA LEU A 238 0.48 -7.95 -2.30
C LEU A 238 1.33 -6.67 -2.21
N LEU A 239 0.90 -5.59 -2.86
CA LEU A 239 1.60 -4.30 -2.76
C LEU A 239 1.55 -3.74 -1.33
N TYR A 240 0.44 -3.92 -0.62
CA TYR A 240 0.34 -3.51 0.78
C TYR A 240 1.22 -4.36 1.70
N MET A 241 1.21 -5.68 1.51
CA MET A 241 2.05 -6.61 2.27
C MET A 241 3.54 -6.34 2.02
N GLU A 242 3.95 -6.01 0.79
CA GLU A 242 5.33 -5.61 0.47
C GLU A 242 5.74 -4.33 1.22
N LEU A 243 4.83 -3.34 1.31
CA LEU A 243 5.08 -2.14 2.11
C LEU A 243 5.26 -2.49 3.60
N LEU A 244 4.36 -3.31 4.17
CA LEU A 244 4.43 -3.70 5.57
C LEU A 244 5.71 -4.49 5.85
N ASP A 245 6.10 -5.39 4.95
CA ASP A 245 7.34 -6.16 5.08
C ASP A 245 8.56 -5.23 5.00
N CYS A 246 8.60 -4.29 4.05
CA CYS A 246 9.65 -3.26 4.00
C CYS A 246 9.69 -2.37 5.25
N ILE A 247 8.58 -2.20 5.98
CA ILE A 247 8.57 -1.47 7.25
C ILE A 247 9.26 -2.27 8.35
N HIS A 248 8.99 -3.58 8.43
CA HIS A 248 9.60 -4.48 9.41
C HIS A 248 11.07 -4.78 9.09
N HIS A 249 11.37 -4.89 7.80
CA HIS A 249 12.65 -5.22 7.20
C HIS A 249 13.09 -4.09 6.24
N PRO A 250 13.56 -2.93 6.74
CA PRO A 250 13.93 -1.80 5.90
C PRO A 250 14.99 -2.17 4.86
N ASP A 251 14.56 -2.18 3.60
CA ASP A 251 15.41 -2.33 2.42
C ASP A 251 15.11 -1.18 1.46
N ARG A 252 16.14 -0.40 1.16
CA ARG A 252 16.01 0.82 0.39
C ARG A 252 15.56 0.55 -1.05
N ASP A 253 16.13 -0.46 -1.69
CA ASP A 253 15.91 -0.71 -3.11
C ASP A 253 14.55 -1.35 -3.34
N ARG A 254 14.12 -2.23 -2.42
CA ARG A 254 12.73 -2.72 -2.35
C ARG A 254 11.76 -1.58 -2.14
N MET A 255 12.02 -0.68 -1.18
CA MET A 255 11.13 0.46 -0.93
C MET A 255 11.03 1.41 -2.14
N ILE A 256 12.12 1.69 -2.85
CA ILE A 256 12.07 2.51 -4.08
C ILE A 256 11.13 1.87 -5.10
N THR A 257 11.19 0.56 -5.27
CA THR A 257 10.31 -0.17 -6.18
C THR A 257 8.85 -0.11 -5.70
N CYS A 258 8.59 -0.40 -4.43
CA CYS A 258 7.26 -0.30 -3.82
C CYS A 258 6.65 1.10 -3.97
N MET A 259 7.45 2.15 -3.74
CA MET A 259 7.03 3.56 -3.85
C MET A 259 6.66 3.96 -5.28
N LYS A 260 7.33 3.40 -6.31
CA LYS A 260 6.95 3.63 -7.71
C LYS A 260 5.54 3.10 -7.99
N TYR A 261 5.26 1.86 -7.59
CA TYR A 261 3.93 1.27 -7.77
C TYR A 261 2.88 2.03 -6.97
N MET A 262 3.14 2.31 -5.69
CA MET A 262 2.19 3.05 -4.84
C MET A 262 1.92 4.46 -5.36
N MET A 263 2.93 5.17 -5.89
CA MET A 263 2.75 6.51 -6.46
C MET A 263 1.71 6.49 -7.57
N VAL A 264 1.82 5.51 -8.47
CA VAL A 264 0.90 5.31 -9.60
C VAL A 264 -0.51 4.97 -9.08
N MET A 265 -0.62 4.06 -8.10
CA MET A 265 -1.91 3.70 -7.48
C MET A 265 -2.61 4.91 -6.87
N PHE A 266 -1.89 5.70 -6.07
CA PHE A 266 -2.42 6.90 -5.44
C PHE A 266 -2.80 7.98 -6.45
N LYS A 267 -1.98 8.19 -7.49
CA LYS A 267 -2.22 9.19 -8.54
C LYS A 267 -3.45 8.84 -9.38
N SER A 268 -3.63 7.54 -9.68
CA SER A 268 -4.77 7.08 -10.45
C SER A 268 -6.07 7.10 -9.63
N HIS A 269 -6.00 6.72 -8.35
CA HIS A 269 -7.16 6.82 -7.45
C HIS A 269 -7.61 8.27 -7.22
N ASN A 270 -6.67 9.20 -7.06
CA ASN A 270 -6.95 10.62 -6.89
C ASN A 270 -5.91 11.45 -7.64
N SER A 271 -6.35 12.16 -8.68
CA SER A 271 -5.47 12.98 -9.52
C SER A 271 -4.76 14.09 -8.75
N ARG A 272 -5.31 14.52 -7.61
CA ARG A 272 -4.75 15.51 -6.66
C ARG A 272 -4.14 14.84 -5.42
N SER A 273 -3.76 13.57 -5.51
CA SER A 273 -3.21 12.82 -4.39
C SER A 273 -1.93 13.45 -3.86
N LYS A 274 -2.01 13.89 -2.62
CA LYS A 274 -0.91 14.48 -1.88
C LYS A 274 0.15 13.43 -1.54
N TYR A 275 -0.26 12.17 -1.29
CA TYR A 275 0.64 11.04 -1.07
C TYR A 275 1.40 10.66 -2.34
N ALA A 276 0.76 10.71 -3.52
CA ALA A 276 1.48 10.50 -4.78
C ALA A 276 2.58 11.54 -4.98
N LEU A 277 2.30 12.81 -4.69
CA LEU A 277 3.31 13.88 -4.75
C LEU A 277 4.46 13.63 -3.76
N GLN A 278 4.19 13.16 -2.55
CA GLN A 278 5.26 12.84 -1.59
C GLN A 278 6.13 11.68 -2.07
N MET A 279 5.53 10.63 -2.64
CA MET A 279 6.28 9.52 -3.22
C MET A 279 7.14 9.96 -4.40
N LEU A 280 6.61 10.81 -5.30
CA LEU A 280 7.40 11.38 -6.40
C LEU A 280 8.63 12.10 -5.87
N ARG A 281 8.46 12.92 -4.83
CA ARG A 281 9.56 13.67 -4.21
C ARG A 281 10.58 12.75 -3.54
N PHE A 282 10.11 11.74 -2.80
CA PHE A 282 10.98 10.71 -2.24
C PHE A 282 11.80 10.02 -3.34
N LEU A 283 11.17 9.61 -4.44
CA LEU A 283 11.83 8.97 -5.57
C LEU A 283 12.86 9.89 -6.23
N CYS A 284 12.52 11.16 -6.50
CA CYS A 284 13.46 12.15 -7.02
C CYS A 284 14.68 12.31 -6.10
N HIS A 285 14.45 12.38 -4.79
CA HIS A 285 15.54 12.49 -3.82
C HIS A 285 16.43 11.26 -3.79
N GLN A 286 15.83 10.06 -3.69
CA GLN A 286 16.59 8.82 -3.60
C GLN A 286 17.33 8.49 -4.90
N GLN A 287 16.76 8.79 -6.05
CA GLN A 287 17.31 8.36 -7.33
C GLN A 287 18.18 9.41 -8.03
N ALA A 288 18.02 10.71 -7.70
CA ALA A 288 18.72 11.78 -8.44
C ALA A 288 19.31 12.88 -7.53
N SER A 289 18.60 13.34 -6.49
CA SER A 289 19.05 14.54 -5.77
C SER A 289 20.07 14.26 -4.65
N TYR A 290 19.98 13.11 -3.97
CA TYR A 290 20.82 12.81 -2.81
C TYR A 290 22.07 12.03 -3.20
N SER A 291 23.18 12.31 -2.51
CA SER A 291 24.33 11.40 -2.50
C SER A 291 23.93 10.08 -1.85
N LEU A 292 24.66 9.00 -2.15
CA LEU A 292 24.36 7.67 -1.60
C LEU A 292 24.25 7.67 -0.07
N LYS A 293 25.18 8.34 0.62
CA LYS A 293 25.16 8.51 2.08
C LYS A 293 23.86 9.18 2.56
N LYS A 294 23.50 10.31 1.96
CA LYS A 294 22.29 11.06 2.33
C LYS A 294 21.00 10.29 1.97
N GLY A 295 21.02 9.56 0.87
CA GLY A 295 19.95 8.64 0.47
C GLY A 295 19.67 7.60 1.54
N HIS A 296 20.72 6.93 2.04
CA HIS A 296 20.61 5.98 3.14
C HIS A 296 20.16 6.63 4.45
N GLU A 297 20.78 7.73 4.87
CA GLU A 297 20.40 8.43 6.12
C GLU A 297 18.92 8.85 6.11
N SER A 298 18.46 9.43 5.01
CA SER A 298 17.05 9.85 4.87
C SER A 298 16.07 8.66 4.80
N PHE A 299 16.47 7.55 4.18
CA PHE A 299 15.66 6.35 4.12
C PHE A 299 15.56 5.65 5.48
N TYR A 300 16.70 5.32 6.10
CA TYR A 300 16.70 4.62 7.38
C TYR A 300 16.17 5.49 8.52
N GLY A 301 16.23 6.82 8.39
CA GLY A 301 15.58 7.77 9.30
C GLY A 301 14.05 7.72 9.29
N LEU A 302 13.42 6.99 8.36
CA LEU A 302 11.97 6.74 8.37
C LEU A 302 11.56 5.68 9.39
N PHE A 303 12.51 4.97 10.01
CA PHE A 303 12.26 3.82 10.88
C PHE A 303 12.89 4.00 12.25
N VAL A 304 12.28 3.37 13.25
CA VAL A 304 12.81 3.25 14.61
C VAL A 304 12.71 1.80 15.05
N ASN A 305 13.80 1.25 15.58
CA ASN A 305 13.79 -0.06 16.20
C ASN A 305 13.59 0.07 17.72
N THR A 306 12.34 -0.01 18.16
CA THR A 306 11.99 0.20 19.58
C THR A 306 12.36 -0.97 20.49
N ARG A 307 12.54 -2.18 19.93
CA ARG A 307 12.80 -3.40 20.71
C ARG A 307 14.27 -3.83 20.67
N GLY A 308 15.09 -3.22 19.80
CA GLY A 308 16.48 -3.61 19.59
C GLY A 308 16.66 -5.04 19.06
N LYS A 309 15.59 -5.68 18.59
CA LYS A 309 15.62 -7.03 18.00
C LYS A 309 15.74 -6.92 16.49
N LYS A 310 16.17 -8.00 15.86
CA LYS A 310 16.05 -8.13 14.41
C LYS A 310 14.56 -8.01 14.03
N ASP A 311 14.27 -7.34 12.92
CA ASP A 311 12.94 -7.34 12.29
C ASP A 311 11.82 -6.72 13.16
N SER A 312 12.19 -5.79 14.05
CA SER A 312 11.27 -5.08 14.94
C SER A 312 11.22 -3.58 14.69
N HIS A 313 11.44 -3.17 13.45
CA HIS A 313 11.31 -1.78 13.03
C HIS A 313 9.84 -1.37 12.97
N ILE A 314 9.59 -0.11 13.33
CA ILE A 314 8.32 0.57 13.12
C ILE A 314 8.58 1.92 12.43
N PRO A 315 7.59 2.51 11.76
CA PRO A 315 7.74 3.84 11.20
C PRO A 315 8.03 4.89 12.29
N ALA A 316 8.92 5.83 12.00
CA ALA A 316 9.31 6.88 12.92
C ALA A 316 8.13 7.79 13.31
N ASP A 317 7.20 8.02 12.38
CA ASP A 317 5.99 8.80 12.63
C ASP A 317 5.00 8.08 13.56
N LEU A 318 4.92 6.74 13.50
CA LEU A 318 4.15 5.95 14.48
C LEU A 318 4.75 6.06 15.89
N GLN A 319 6.08 6.00 16.01
CA GLN A 319 6.76 6.20 17.29
C GLN A 319 6.51 7.62 17.82
N MET A 320 6.53 8.62 16.96
CA MET A 320 6.24 10.00 17.31
C MET A 320 4.80 10.16 17.82
N GLU A 321 3.82 9.52 17.17
CA GLU A 321 2.42 9.48 17.62
C GLU A 321 2.29 8.84 19.01
N HIS A 322 3.03 7.77 19.32
CA HIS A 322 3.07 7.20 20.67
C HIS A 322 3.60 8.18 21.71
N ILE A 323 4.69 8.90 21.40
CA ILE A 323 5.28 9.91 22.29
C ILE A 323 4.31 11.08 22.49
N VAL A 324 3.67 11.56 21.42
CA VAL A 324 2.69 12.64 21.47
C VAL A 324 1.48 12.23 22.31
N ARG A 325 0.97 11.00 22.14
CA ARG A 325 -0.15 10.48 22.93
C ARG A 325 0.18 10.45 24.42
N LYS A 326 1.36 9.94 24.79
CA LYS A 326 1.83 9.94 26.19
C LYS A 326 1.89 11.35 26.78
N THR A 327 2.50 12.28 26.05
CA THR A 327 2.61 13.69 26.46
C THR A 327 1.23 14.33 26.63
N LYS A 328 0.31 14.10 25.67
CA LYS A 328 -1.08 14.59 25.77
C LYS A 328 -1.82 14.04 26.99
N THR A 329 -1.64 12.77 27.33
CA THR A 329 -2.25 12.17 28.52
C THR A 329 -1.78 12.86 29.81
N ILE A 330 -0.46 13.10 29.93
CA ILE A 330 0.11 13.77 31.10
C ILE A 330 -0.36 15.23 31.19
N ILE A 331 -0.40 15.94 30.05
CA ILE A 331 -0.89 17.32 29.99
C ILE A 331 -2.37 17.38 30.37
N LYS A 332 -3.22 16.46 29.87
CA LYS A 332 -4.64 16.39 30.24
C LYS A 332 -4.81 16.17 31.75
N GLY A 333 -3.93 15.38 32.37
CA GLY A 333 -3.92 15.16 33.82
C GLY A 333 -3.64 16.41 34.67
N LEU A 334 -3.09 17.49 34.08
CA LEU A 334 -2.92 18.77 34.78
C LEU A 334 -4.23 19.54 34.99
N GLY A 335 -5.27 19.24 34.20
CA GLY A 335 -6.55 19.94 34.27
C GLY A 335 -6.38 21.46 34.15
N PRO A 336 -7.01 22.26 35.04
CA PRO A 336 -6.90 23.73 35.04
C PRO A 336 -5.50 24.27 35.34
N MET A 337 -4.56 23.43 35.78
CA MET A 337 -3.22 23.84 36.23
C MET A 337 -2.18 23.90 35.10
N ASN A 338 -2.62 24.15 33.86
CA ASN A 338 -1.86 24.09 32.61
C ASN A 338 -0.97 25.32 32.34
N THR A 339 -0.37 25.91 33.38
CA THR A 339 0.59 27.01 33.22
C THR A 339 1.87 26.53 32.52
N ASP A 340 2.57 27.41 31.80
CA ASP A 340 3.82 27.07 31.09
C ASP A 340 4.85 26.41 31.99
N LYS A 341 4.99 26.90 33.23
CA LYS A 341 5.87 26.32 34.24
C LYS A 341 5.54 24.86 34.53
N ASN A 342 4.26 24.55 34.69
CA ASN A 342 3.79 23.20 34.98
C ASN A 342 3.89 22.29 33.75
N LEU A 343 3.61 22.81 32.56
CA LEU A 343 3.79 22.09 31.30
C LEU A 343 5.25 21.70 31.09
N MET A 344 6.19 22.63 31.27
CA MET A 344 7.63 22.36 31.17
C MET A 344 8.08 21.32 32.21
N ALA A 345 7.66 21.48 33.46
CA ALA A 345 8.02 20.55 34.54
C ALA A 345 7.53 19.12 34.25
N ARG A 346 6.26 18.97 33.84
CA ARG A 346 5.68 17.65 33.52
C ARG A 346 6.25 17.04 32.25
N SER A 347 6.50 17.85 31.21
CA SER A 347 7.07 17.37 29.95
C SER A 347 8.49 16.80 30.15
N LYS A 348 9.29 17.44 31.02
CA LYS A 348 10.61 16.93 31.40
C LYS A 348 10.55 15.64 32.22
N ALA A 349 9.45 15.41 32.94
CA ALA A 349 9.27 14.23 33.79
C ALA A 349 8.68 13.01 33.06
N VAL A 350 8.23 13.14 31.80
CA VAL A 350 7.54 12.06 31.06
C VAL A 350 8.35 10.76 31.05
N THR A 351 9.65 10.84 30.76
CA THR A 351 10.50 9.65 30.69
C THR A 351 10.78 9.05 32.07
N ALA A 352 11.00 9.88 33.09
CA ALA A 352 11.20 9.41 34.46
C ALA A 352 9.94 8.71 35.00
N LEU A 353 8.75 9.25 34.71
CA LEU A 353 7.47 8.62 35.09
C LEU A 353 7.32 7.24 34.45
N GLU A 354 7.70 7.09 33.18
CA GLU A 354 7.67 5.79 32.49
C GLU A 354 8.65 4.80 33.11
N GLN A 355 9.87 5.22 33.44
CA GLN A 355 10.85 4.37 34.11
C GLN A 355 10.36 3.90 35.49
N ILE A 356 9.82 4.82 36.29
CA ILE A 356 9.27 4.49 37.61
C ILE A 356 8.09 3.52 37.46
N SER A 357 7.17 3.77 36.52
CA SER A 357 6.03 2.89 36.27
C SER A 357 6.47 1.50 35.84
N ASN A 358 7.45 1.38 34.96
CA ASN A 358 7.97 0.10 34.50
C ASN A 358 8.70 -0.66 35.61
N ASN A 359 9.50 0.03 36.44
CA ASN A 359 10.17 -0.58 37.58
C ASN A 359 9.14 -1.08 38.61
N TYR A 360 8.13 -0.25 38.92
CA TYR A 360 7.03 -0.67 39.79
C TYR A 360 6.30 -1.90 39.24
N ASP A 361 5.96 -1.92 37.95
CA ASP A 361 5.34 -3.08 37.30
C ASP A 361 6.20 -4.35 37.39
N ASN A 362 7.53 -4.21 37.26
CA ASN A 362 8.47 -5.33 37.36
C ASN A 362 8.59 -5.83 38.82
N ASP A 363 8.69 -4.90 39.78
CA ASP A 363 8.85 -5.21 41.21
C ASP A 363 7.57 -5.80 41.81
N ALA A 364 6.42 -5.28 41.39
CA ALA A 364 5.12 -5.78 41.79
C ALA A 364 4.73 -7.08 41.05
N GLY A 365 5.44 -7.48 39.99
CA GLY A 365 5.19 -8.74 39.27
C GLY A 365 3.72 -8.90 38.86
N SER A 366 3.13 -10.08 39.13
CA SER A 366 1.73 -10.41 38.81
C SER A 366 0.69 -9.80 39.76
N CYS A 367 1.09 -9.03 40.79
CA CYS A 367 0.13 -8.37 41.69
C CYS A 367 -0.42 -7.04 41.13
N VAL A 368 0.23 -6.47 40.09
CA VAL A 368 -0.39 -5.42 39.29
C VAL A 368 -1.51 -6.05 38.46
N GLN A 369 -2.75 -5.82 38.88
CA GLN A 369 -3.94 -6.13 38.11
C GLN A 369 -3.96 -5.25 36.84
N LYS A 370 -3.20 -5.65 35.82
CA LYS A 370 -3.36 -5.08 34.48
C LYS A 370 -4.76 -5.47 34.04
N ARG A 371 -5.66 -4.49 33.86
CA ARG A 371 -6.89 -4.74 33.11
C ARG A 371 -6.45 -5.23 31.74
N ALA A 372 -6.55 -6.54 31.56
CA ALA A 372 -6.18 -7.18 30.32
C ALA A 372 -7.20 -6.73 29.28
N ASN A 373 -6.90 -5.64 28.58
CA ASN A 373 -7.46 -5.39 27.25
C ASN A 373 -6.82 -6.35 26.22
N PHE A 374 -6.43 -7.55 26.66
CA PHE A 374 -6.13 -8.67 25.80
C PHE A 374 -7.47 -9.12 25.26
N LYS A 375 -7.92 -8.50 24.16
CA LYS A 375 -8.77 -9.24 23.23
C LYS A 375 -7.96 -10.49 22.89
N LYS A 376 -8.37 -11.64 23.41
CA LYS A 376 -7.79 -12.94 23.04
C LYS A 376 -7.77 -12.95 21.52
N GLN A 377 -6.59 -12.99 20.92
CA GLN A 377 -6.48 -13.03 19.45
C GLN A 377 -7.32 -14.22 19.00
N ARG A 378 -8.40 -13.92 18.29
CA ARG A 378 -9.30 -14.94 17.75
C ARG A 378 -8.49 -15.81 16.81
N ASP A 379 -8.72 -17.12 16.84
CA ASP A 379 -7.98 -18.06 16.00
C ASP A 379 -8.12 -17.66 14.52
N ALA A 380 -7.01 -17.21 13.93
CA ALA A 380 -6.96 -16.77 12.55
C ALA A 380 -7.14 -17.96 11.60
N LEU A 381 -6.60 -19.13 11.95
CA LEU A 381 -6.61 -20.31 11.07
C LEU A 381 -8.03 -20.81 10.80
N SER A 382 -8.90 -20.83 11.82
CA SER A 382 -10.30 -21.21 11.62
C SER A 382 -11.08 -20.19 10.77
N ASP A 383 -10.73 -18.91 10.82
CA ASP A 383 -11.37 -17.88 10.00
C ASP A 383 -10.84 -17.96 8.55
N GLU A 384 -9.52 -18.06 8.36
CA GLU A 384 -8.84 -18.22 7.06
C GLU A 384 -9.34 -19.46 6.29
N ARG A 385 -9.47 -20.61 6.96
CA ARG A 385 -10.04 -21.83 6.35
C ARG A 385 -11.45 -21.63 5.80
N LYS A 386 -12.30 -20.88 6.51
CA LYS A 386 -13.67 -20.60 6.04
C LYS A 386 -13.66 -19.75 4.78
N ILE A 387 -12.83 -18.71 4.75
CA ILE A 387 -12.69 -17.85 3.58
C ILE A 387 -12.15 -18.67 2.41
N ILE A 388 -11.13 -19.52 2.63
CA ILE A 388 -10.62 -20.41 1.59
C ILE A 388 -11.71 -21.33 1.06
N ASP A 389 -12.47 -22.01 1.92
CA ASP A 389 -13.58 -22.89 1.50
C ASP A 389 -14.64 -22.14 0.68
N ASP A 390 -14.98 -20.93 1.11
CA ASP A 390 -15.87 -20.00 0.41
C ASP A 390 -15.32 -19.62 -0.99
N LEU A 391 -14.02 -19.30 -1.09
CA LEU A 391 -13.33 -19.01 -2.36
C LEU A 391 -13.27 -20.24 -3.28
N ARG A 392 -12.99 -21.43 -2.73
CA ARG A 392 -13.02 -22.70 -3.49
C ARG A 392 -14.40 -23.00 -4.06
N GLY A 393 -15.47 -22.57 -3.37
CA GLY A 393 -16.84 -22.70 -3.85
C GLY A 393 -17.15 -21.78 -5.03
N ILE A 394 -16.66 -20.54 -5.02
CA ILE A 394 -16.96 -19.57 -6.09
C ILE A 394 -15.99 -19.65 -7.27
N ARG A 395 -14.79 -20.21 -7.09
CA ARG A 395 -13.72 -20.28 -8.12
C ARG A 395 -13.45 -18.91 -8.76
N PRO A 396 -12.91 -17.95 -7.99
CA PRO A 396 -12.78 -16.56 -8.45
C PRO A 396 -11.79 -16.42 -9.61
N PHE A 397 -10.80 -17.30 -9.73
CA PHE A 397 -9.78 -17.21 -10.78
C PHE A 397 -10.11 -17.99 -12.06
N GLU A 398 -11.11 -18.87 -12.03
CA GLU A 398 -11.66 -19.50 -13.23
C GLU A 398 -12.49 -18.48 -14.03
N VAL A 399 -12.32 -18.44 -15.36
CA VAL A 399 -12.98 -17.45 -16.22
C VAL A 399 -14.44 -17.86 -16.46
N HIS A 400 -15.37 -17.07 -15.93
CA HIS A 400 -16.80 -17.23 -16.16
C HIS A 400 -17.40 -15.94 -16.76
N PRO A 401 -17.72 -15.91 -18.06
CA PRO A 401 -18.22 -14.70 -18.71
C PRO A 401 -19.48 -14.15 -18.03
N ARG A 402 -19.58 -12.82 -17.90
CA ARG A 402 -20.73 -12.07 -17.32
C ARG A 402 -20.94 -12.26 -15.82
N ARG A 403 -20.04 -12.92 -15.10
CA ARG A 403 -20.12 -13.02 -13.64
C ARG A 403 -19.74 -11.69 -13.00
N HIS A 404 -20.52 -11.23 -12.02
CA HIS A 404 -20.23 -10.00 -11.27
C HIS A 404 -20.84 -10.06 -9.86
N HIS A 405 -20.23 -9.36 -8.91
CA HIS A 405 -20.87 -9.09 -7.63
C HIS A 405 -21.94 -7.99 -7.80
N ILE A 406 -23.06 -8.08 -7.07
CA ILE A 406 -24.16 -7.10 -7.07
C ILE A 406 -23.63 -5.69 -6.82
N THR A 407 -22.73 -5.52 -5.84
CA THR A 407 -22.19 -4.21 -5.46
C THR A 407 -20.95 -3.79 -6.24
N HIS A 408 -20.29 -4.70 -6.97
CA HIS A 408 -19.02 -4.44 -7.68
C HIS A 408 -19.13 -4.80 -9.17
N LYS A 409 -20.14 -4.26 -9.85
CA LYS A 409 -20.45 -4.59 -11.26
C LYS A 409 -19.36 -4.22 -12.27
N HIS A 410 -18.51 -3.24 -11.94
CA HIS A 410 -17.49 -2.70 -12.85
C HIS A 410 -16.18 -2.40 -12.12
N ILE A 411 -15.78 -3.27 -11.19
CA ILE A 411 -14.53 -3.04 -10.46
C ILE A 411 -13.34 -3.03 -11.42
N GLN A 412 -12.41 -2.10 -11.22
CA GLN A 412 -11.18 -1.98 -11.99
C GLN A 412 -10.01 -1.70 -11.06
N ALA A 413 -8.81 -2.11 -11.46
CA ALA A 413 -7.62 -1.72 -10.73
C ALA A 413 -7.42 -0.21 -10.85
N PRO A 414 -6.85 0.47 -9.83
CA PRO A 414 -6.52 1.88 -9.96
C PRO A 414 -5.67 2.16 -11.21
N VAL A 415 -4.68 1.30 -11.49
CA VAL A 415 -3.78 1.46 -12.66
C VAL A 415 -4.49 1.37 -14.01
N ASP A 416 -5.66 0.75 -14.11
CA ASP A 416 -6.37 0.60 -15.39
C ASP A 416 -6.86 1.96 -15.94
N ASN A 417 -7.06 2.93 -15.06
CA ASN A 417 -7.60 4.25 -15.41
C ASN A 417 -6.52 5.33 -15.61
N ILE A 418 -5.24 4.95 -15.64
CA ILE A 418 -4.17 5.93 -15.71
C ILE A 418 -3.86 6.36 -17.13
N ASP A 419 -3.91 7.67 -17.38
CA ASP A 419 -3.40 8.27 -18.61
C ASP A 419 -1.90 8.51 -18.47
N ASN A 420 -1.10 7.77 -19.25
CA ASN A 420 0.36 7.84 -19.23
C ASN A 420 0.90 9.22 -19.65
N LEU A 421 0.24 9.91 -20.58
CA LEU A 421 0.66 11.25 -21.02
C LEU A 421 0.39 12.28 -19.93
N GLN A 422 -0.76 12.19 -19.26
CA GLN A 422 -1.08 13.04 -18.12
C GLN A 422 -0.16 12.74 -16.92
N LEU A 423 0.14 11.47 -16.66
CA LEU A 423 1.07 11.09 -15.60
C LEU A 423 2.46 11.67 -15.88
N GLN A 424 2.98 11.52 -17.10
CA GLN A 424 4.27 12.06 -17.51
C GLN A 424 4.31 13.58 -17.36
N SER A 425 3.29 14.27 -17.87
CA SER A 425 3.17 15.74 -17.76
C SER A 425 3.13 16.19 -16.29
N TRP A 426 2.42 15.46 -15.43
CA TRP A 426 2.35 15.73 -13.99
C TRP A 426 3.71 15.53 -13.31
N ILE A 427 4.42 14.46 -13.65
CA ILE A 427 5.77 14.18 -13.15
C ILE A 427 6.71 15.32 -13.55
N ASP A 428 6.73 15.73 -14.81
CA ASP A 428 7.65 16.74 -15.31
C ASP A 428 7.35 18.14 -14.75
N TYR A 429 6.06 18.47 -14.58
CA TYR A 429 5.63 19.67 -13.87
C TYR A 429 6.18 19.74 -12.44
N HIS A 430 6.12 18.64 -11.69
CA HIS A 430 6.58 18.64 -10.30
C HIS A 430 8.10 18.49 -10.15
N LYS A 431 8.79 17.83 -11.08
CA LYS A 431 10.27 17.78 -11.11
C LYS A 431 10.86 19.19 -11.20
N SER A 432 10.42 20.00 -12.17
CA SER A 432 10.95 21.37 -12.36
C SER A 432 10.77 22.27 -11.12
N ARG A 433 9.70 22.07 -10.36
CA ARG A 433 9.46 22.82 -9.11
C ARG A 433 10.29 22.33 -7.93
N LEU A 434 10.72 21.06 -7.95
CA LEU A 434 11.62 20.56 -6.91
C LEU A 434 13.00 21.19 -7.03
N ASP A 435 13.50 21.39 -8.24
CA ASP A 435 14.79 22.06 -8.45
C ASP A 435 14.83 23.44 -7.76
N VAL A 436 13.74 24.20 -7.88
CA VAL A 436 13.55 25.50 -7.20
C VAL A 436 13.49 25.38 -5.67
N GLU A 437 12.77 24.40 -5.12
CA GLU A 437 12.67 24.20 -3.66
C GLU A 437 14.00 23.80 -3.00
N PHE A 438 14.96 23.28 -3.79
CA PHE A 438 16.28 22.83 -3.31
C PHE A 438 17.43 23.65 -3.84
N GLY A 439 17.13 24.76 -4.51
CA GLY A 439 18.10 25.76 -4.86
C GLY A 439 19.06 25.39 -5.98
N LYS A 440 18.56 24.63 -6.95
CA LYS A 440 19.23 24.33 -8.20
C LYS A 440 18.66 25.14 -9.35
#